data_AF-A0A2V6ERA8-F1
#
_entry.id   AF-A0A2V6ERA8-F1
#
_cell.length_a   1.000
_cell.length_b   1.000
_cell.length_c   1.000
_cell.angle_alpha   90.00
_cell.angle_beta   90.00
_cell.angle_gamma   90.00
#
_symmetry.space_group_name_H-M   'P 1'
#
loop_
_entity.id
_entity.type
_entity.pdbx_description
1 polymer ?
#
loop_
_entity_poly.entity_id
_entity_poly.type
_entity_poly.pdbx_seq_one_letter_code
_entity_poly.pdbx_strand_id
1 'polypeptide(L)'
;MIIGDRLREMREGKKLSQGDIEKRTGLLRCYISRVENGHTVPAIETLEKMARALEVPLYQLFYDGEEPPQVPNLLKRKSSDENVWGNSGKDARFLGKLRRLLGKSSEEDRKLLLHMTQKMAGR
;
A
#
# COMPACT_ATOMS: atom_id res chain seq x y z
N MET A 1 14.74 3.35 13.92
CA MET A 1 13.95 2.12 14.02
C MET A 1 14.70 1.00 13.32
N ILE A 2 15.26 0.05 14.07
CA ILE A 2 15.83 -1.18 13.49
C ILE A 2 14.71 -2.23 13.55
N ILE A 3 14.35 -2.82 12.41
CA ILE A 3 13.24 -3.79 12.30
C ILE A 3 13.45 -4.99 13.25
N GLY A 4 14.69 -5.42 13.47
CA GLY A 4 15.03 -6.49 14.42
C GLY A 4 14.59 -6.18 15.85
N ASP A 5 14.87 -4.98 16.34
CA ASP A 5 14.45 -4.54 17.68
C ASP A 5 12.93 -4.49 17.79
N ARG A 6 12.24 -3.99 16.75
CA ARG A 6 10.77 -3.96 16.73
C ARG A 6 10.14 -5.35 16.78
N LEU A 7 10.69 -6.29 16.01
CA LEU A 7 10.24 -7.69 16.03
C LEU A 7 10.42 -8.30 17.42
N ARG A 8 11.54 -8.02 18.07
CA ARG A 8 11.83 -8.47 19.43
C ARG A 8 10.85 -7.87 20.44
N GLU A 9 10.61 -6.57 20.41
CA GLU A 9 9.65 -5.87 21.28
C GLU A 9 8.25 -6.47 21.16
N MET A 10 7.76 -6.65 19.93
CA MET A 10 6.44 -7.25 19.69
C MET A 10 6.36 -8.69 20.19
N ARG A 11 7.42 -9.48 19.96
CA ARG A 11 7.51 -10.87 20.43
C ARG A 11 7.46 -10.93 21.96
N GLU A 12 8.27 -10.11 22.64
CA GLU A 12 8.37 -10.07 24.10
C GLU A 12 7.08 -9.50 24.73
N GLY A 13 6.47 -8.48 24.12
CA GLY A 13 5.17 -7.96 24.52
C GLY A 13 4.05 -9.00 24.47
N LYS A 14 4.12 -9.95 23.53
CA LYS A 14 3.22 -11.12 23.45
C LYS A 14 3.67 -12.32 24.29
N LYS A 15 4.74 -12.19 25.08
CA LYS A 15 5.33 -13.25 25.92
C LYS A 15 5.71 -14.51 25.13
N LEU A 16 6.09 -14.36 23.87
CA LEU A 16 6.52 -15.45 23.01
C LEU A 16 8.04 -15.61 23.09
N SER A 17 8.53 -16.84 23.13
CA SER A 17 9.95 -17.13 22.96
C SER A 17 10.32 -17.17 21.47
N GLN A 18 11.61 -17.08 21.15
CA GLN A 18 12.09 -17.31 19.77
C GLN A 18 11.74 -18.72 19.27
N GLY A 19 11.68 -19.70 20.18
CA GLY A 19 11.22 -21.06 19.85
C GLY A 19 9.74 -21.14 19.52
N ASP A 20 8.90 -20.27 20.10
CA ASP A 20 7.49 -20.20 19.74
C ASP A 20 7.30 -19.59 18.35
N ILE A 21 8.10 -18.57 18.00
CA ILE A 21 8.13 -18.02 16.65
C ILE A 21 8.63 -19.07 15.64
N GLU A 22 9.64 -19.86 16.00
CA GLU A 22 10.10 -20.99 15.17
C GLU A 22 8.97 -21.98 14.89
N LYS A 23 8.24 -22.42 15.91
CA LYS A 23 7.09 -23.31 15.76
C LYS A 23 5.98 -22.71 14.88
N ARG A 24 5.74 -21.40 14.99
CA ARG A 24 4.67 -20.70 14.24
C ARG A 24 5.05 -20.38 12.80
N THR A 25 6.32 -20.12 12.52
CA THR A 25 6.80 -19.66 11.20
C THR A 25 7.51 -20.74 10.37
N GLY A 26 8.01 -21.79 11.03
CA GLY A 26 8.94 -22.75 10.45
C GLY A 26 10.35 -22.20 10.23
N LEU A 27 10.64 -20.97 10.68
CA LEU A 27 11.98 -20.38 10.62
C LEU A 27 12.82 -20.87 11.79
N LEU A 28 14.07 -21.24 11.54
CA LEU A 28 14.96 -21.72 12.60
C LEU A 28 15.14 -20.66 13.69
N ARG A 29 15.12 -21.08 14.97
CA ARG A 29 15.36 -20.19 16.11
C ARG A 29 16.67 -19.41 15.99
N CYS A 30 17.72 -20.03 15.47
CA CYS A 30 19.00 -19.34 15.25
C CYS A 30 18.89 -18.21 14.22
N TYR A 31 18.08 -18.38 13.18
CA TYR A 31 17.81 -17.35 12.19
C TYR A 31 16.99 -16.20 12.79
N ILE A 32 15.95 -16.51 13.57
CA ILE A 32 15.14 -15.51 14.28
C ILE A 32 16.03 -14.66 15.20
N SER A 33 16.93 -15.30 15.96
CA SER A 33 17.88 -14.59 16.81
C SER A 33 18.82 -13.66 16.04
N ARG A 34 19.32 -14.10 14.86
CA ARG A 34 20.15 -13.23 14.00
C ARG A 34 19.38 -12.03 13.47
N VAL A 35 18.10 -12.19 13.13
CA VAL A 35 17.24 -11.10 12.66
C VAL A 35 16.98 -10.11 13.81
N GLU A 36 16.57 -10.59 14.98
CA GLU A 36 16.26 -9.77 16.14
C GLU A 36 17.48 -8.96 16.64
N ASN A 37 18.69 -9.51 16.52
CA ASN A 37 19.93 -8.82 16.92
C ASN A 37 20.60 -8.03 15.77
N GLY A 38 19.93 -7.88 14.62
CA GLY A 38 20.45 -7.09 13.49
C GLY A 38 21.62 -7.72 12.71
N HIS A 39 21.95 -8.98 12.96
CA HIS A 39 23.00 -9.72 12.23
C HIS A 39 22.56 -10.19 10.83
N THR A 40 21.29 -10.05 10.49
CA THR A 40 20.73 -10.44 9.20
C THR A 40 19.52 -9.58 8.88
N VAL A 41 19.46 -9.07 7.65
CA VAL A 41 18.30 -8.35 7.13
C VAL A 41 17.34 -9.38 6.50
N PRO A 42 16.12 -9.55 7.04
CA PRO A 42 15.15 -10.49 6.50
C PRO A 42 14.54 -9.99 5.18
N ALA A 43 14.13 -10.91 4.31
CA ALA A 43 13.33 -10.58 3.13
C ALA A 43 11.88 -10.20 3.52
N ILE A 44 11.15 -9.55 2.62
CA ILE A 44 9.76 -9.15 2.86
C ILE A 44 8.85 -10.34 3.18
N GLU A 45 9.06 -11.47 2.51
CA GLU A 45 8.33 -12.73 2.75
C GLU A 45 8.56 -13.26 4.17
N THR A 46 9.78 -13.11 4.68
CA THR A 46 10.13 -13.48 6.06
C THR A 46 9.44 -12.56 7.05
N LEU A 47 9.42 -11.25 6.79
CA LEU A 47 8.71 -10.29 7.62
C LEU A 47 7.21 -10.57 7.64
N GLU A 48 6.61 -10.97 6.51
CA GLU A 48 5.21 -11.39 6.44
C GLU A 48 4.94 -12.64 7.29
N LYS A 49 5.81 -13.66 7.22
CA LYS A 49 5.71 -14.85 8.08
C LYS A 49 5.78 -14.47 9.57
N MET A 50 6.72 -13.59 9.94
CA MET A 50 6.85 -13.11 11.32
C MET A 50 5.63 -12.32 11.76
N ALA A 51 5.12 -11.39 10.94
CA ALA A 51 3.91 -10.63 11.23
C ALA A 51 2.70 -11.53 11.46
N ARG A 52 2.52 -12.58 10.64
CA ARG A 52 1.49 -13.60 10.84
C ARG A 52 1.66 -14.35 12.16
N ALA A 53 2.87 -14.81 12.46
CA ALA A 53 3.14 -15.54 13.71
C ALA A 53 2.98 -14.66 14.96
N LEU A 54 3.28 -13.38 14.83
CA LEU A 54 3.07 -12.36 15.83
C LEU A 54 1.63 -11.85 15.84
N GLU A 55 0.73 -12.32 14.97
CA GLU A 55 -0.68 -11.88 14.89
C GLU A 55 -0.81 -10.35 14.85
N VAL A 56 -0.03 -9.71 13.97
CA VAL A 56 -0.06 -8.26 13.72
C VAL A 56 -0.10 -7.98 12.22
N PRO A 57 -0.77 -6.90 11.78
CA PRO A 57 -0.62 -6.42 10.42
C PRO A 57 0.83 -6.08 10.09
N LEU A 58 1.30 -6.44 8.88
CA LEU A 58 2.69 -6.22 8.46
C LEU A 58 3.15 -4.76 8.60
N TYR A 59 2.26 -3.79 8.37
CA TYR A 59 2.59 -2.37 8.48
C TYR A 59 3.06 -1.97 9.90
N GLN A 60 2.60 -2.68 10.94
CA GLN A 60 2.97 -2.36 12.33
C GLN A 60 4.46 -2.60 12.59
N LEU A 61 5.12 -3.46 11.80
CA LEU A 61 6.57 -3.66 11.89
C LEU A 61 7.37 -2.39 11.52
N PHE A 62 6.73 -1.44 10.83
CA PHE A 62 7.34 -0.21 10.31
C PHE A 62 6.70 1.06 10.89
N TYR A 63 5.84 0.90 11.90
CA TYR A 63 5.02 1.99 12.43
C TYR A 63 5.12 2.05 13.95
N ASP A 64 5.50 3.23 14.45
CA ASP A 64 5.75 3.50 15.87
C ASP A 64 4.52 4.07 16.61
N GLY A 65 3.46 4.45 15.88
CA GLY A 65 2.24 5.00 16.49
C GLY A 65 1.32 3.92 17.08
N GLU A 66 0.53 4.30 18.09
CA GLU A 66 -0.48 3.42 18.71
C GLU A 66 -1.76 3.31 17.88
N GLU A 67 -2.12 4.38 17.16
CA GLU A 67 -3.27 4.40 16.25
C GLU A 67 -2.86 4.06 14.83
N PRO A 68 -3.67 3.30 14.05
CA PRO A 68 -3.38 3.00 12.67
C PRO A 68 -3.00 4.27 11.89
N PRO A 69 -1.95 4.24 11.04
CA PRO A 69 -1.57 5.40 10.26
C PRO A 69 -2.77 5.88 9.47
N GLN A 70 -3.07 7.18 9.58
CA GLN A 70 -4.08 7.80 8.73
C GLN A 70 -3.66 7.59 7.29
N VAL A 71 -4.45 6.82 6.53
CA VAL A 71 -4.16 6.56 5.12
C VAL A 71 -4.02 7.91 4.43
N PRO A 72 -2.86 8.20 3.80
CA PRO A 72 -2.73 9.43 3.05
C PRO A 72 -3.87 9.46 2.04
N ASN A 73 -4.68 10.51 2.11
CA ASN A 73 -5.79 10.69 1.19
C ASN A 73 -5.14 11.01 -0.17
N LEU A 74 -4.81 9.99 -0.95
CA LEU A 74 -4.05 10.11 -2.21
C LEU A 74 -4.78 11.00 -3.23
N LEU A 75 -6.09 11.17 -3.06
CA LEU A 75 -6.94 12.09 -3.81
C LEU A 75 -6.73 13.57 -3.42
N LYS A 76 -6.17 13.85 -2.24
CA LYS A 76 -5.76 15.17 -1.75
C LYS A 76 -4.24 15.35 -1.81
N ARG A 77 -3.55 14.65 -2.72
CA ARG A 77 -2.31 15.24 -3.24
C ARG A 77 -2.76 16.56 -3.85
N LYS A 78 -2.51 17.68 -3.14
CA LYS A 78 -2.56 19.01 -3.74
C LYS A 78 -1.76 18.88 -5.03
N SER A 79 -2.45 18.77 -6.16
CA SER A 79 -1.80 18.96 -7.43
C SER A 79 -1.22 20.35 -7.31
N SER A 80 0.10 20.45 -7.49
CA SER A 80 0.75 21.72 -7.72
C SER A 80 0.23 22.43 -8.98
N ASP A 81 -0.73 21.84 -9.70
CA ASP A 81 -1.54 22.49 -10.70
C ASP A 81 -2.98 22.68 -10.20
N GLU A 82 -3.31 23.90 -9.75
CA GLU A 82 -4.69 24.36 -9.64
C GLU A 82 -5.39 24.45 -11.02
N ASN A 83 -4.64 24.25 -12.12
CA ASN A 83 -5.07 24.39 -13.51
C ASN A 83 -5.43 23.07 -14.22
N VAL A 84 -5.59 21.94 -13.51
CA VAL A 84 -6.00 20.68 -14.14
C VAL A 84 -7.48 20.75 -14.57
N TRP A 85 -7.72 20.70 -15.88
CA TRP A 85 -9.07 20.68 -16.46
C TRP A 85 -9.91 19.54 -15.89
N GLY A 86 -11.15 19.84 -15.49
CA GLY A 86 -12.07 18.88 -14.88
C GLY A 86 -12.06 18.83 -13.35
N ASN A 87 -11.24 19.63 -12.66
CA ASN A 87 -11.20 19.67 -11.20
C ASN A 87 -12.22 20.63 -10.55
N SER A 88 -12.74 21.61 -11.29
CA SER A 88 -13.74 22.56 -10.76
C SER A 88 -14.73 23.05 -11.83
N GLY A 89 -15.78 23.75 -11.39
CA GLY A 89 -16.66 24.51 -12.28
C GLY A 89 -17.48 23.69 -13.30
N LYS A 90 -17.61 24.24 -14.51
CA LYS A 90 -18.38 23.62 -15.60
C LYS A 90 -17.68 22.37 -16.15
N ASP A 91 -16.35 22.37 -16.15
CA ASP A 91 -15.54 21.26 -16.67
C ASP A 91 -15.65 20.01 -15.80
N ALA A 92 -15.67 20.16 -14.47
CA ALA A 92 -15.92 19.04 -13.56
C ALA A 92 -17.28 18.37 -13.81
N ARG A 93 -18.32 19.18 -14.05
CA ARG A 93 -19.67 18.66 -14.38
C ARG A 93 -19.69 17.96 -15.73
N PHE A 94 -19.02 18.53 -16.73
CA PHE A 94 -18.88 17.92 -18.05
C PHE A 94 -18.13 16.58 -17.96
N LEU A 95 -17.00 16.55 -17.27
CA LEU A 95 -16.20 15.34 -17.06
C LEU A 95 -17.00 14.25 -16.34
N GLY A 96 -17.79 14.61 -15.32
CA GLY A 96 -18.69 13.69 -14.64
C GLY A 96 -19.75 13.09 -15.57
N LYS A 97 -20.35 13.93 -16.44
CA LYS A 97 -21.32 13.47 -17.46
C LYS A 97 -20.66 12.57 -18.50
N LEU A 98 -19.47 12.95 -18.98
CA LEU A 98 -18.68 12.20 -19.95
C LEU A 98 -18.31 10.83 -19.41
N ARG A 99 -17.75 10.76 -18.19
CA ARG A 99 -17.41 9.49 -17.51
C ARG A 99 -18.61 8.56 -17.42
N ARG A 100 -19.78 9.10 -17.06
CA ARG A 100 -21.01 8.32 -16.95
C ARG A 100 -21.48 7.77 -18.29
N LEU A 101 -21.33 8.52 -19.38
CA LEU A 101 -21.73 8.08 -20.72
C LEU A 101 -20.74 7.06 -21.29
N LEU A 102 -19.43 7.28 -21.13
CA LEU A 102 -18.39 6.32 -21.54
C LEU A 102 -18.51 5.00 -20.78
N GLY A 103 -18.89 5.02 -19.51
CA GLY A 103 -19.14 3.80 -18.74
C GLY A 103 -20.32 2.96 -19.28
N LYS A 104 -21.24 3.58 -20.02
CA LYS A 104 -22.42 2.93 -20.62
C LYS A 104 -22.22 2.54 -22.09
N SER A 105 -21.19 3.03 -22.76
CA SER A 105 -20.93 2.72 -24.17
C SER A 105 -20.16 1.41 -24.32
N SER A 106 -20.25 0.76 -25.48
CA SER A 106 -19.48 -0.45 -25.78
C SER A 106 -17.99 -0.15 -25.92
N GLU A 107 -17.13 -1.17 -25.88
CA GLU A 107 -15.69 -0.98 -26.08
C GLU A 107 -15.36 -0.45 -27.49
N GLU A 108 -16.12 -0.89 -28.50
CA GLU A 108 -15.99 -0.42 -29.89
C GLU A 108 -16.31 1.07 -30.00
N ASP A 109 -17.41 1.52 -29.39
CA ASP A 109 -17.80 2.94 -29.37
C ASP A 109 -16.74 3.81 -28.67
N ARG A 110 -16.17 3.31 -27.56
CA ARG A 110 -15.10 4.03 -26.84
C ARG A 110 -13.86 4.17 -27.72
N LYS A 111 -13.46 3.11 -28.43
CA LYS A 111 -12.32 3.14 -29.35
C LYS A 111 -12.54 4.12 -30.50
N LEU A 112 -13.73 4.11 -31.09
CA LEU A 112 -14.09 5.05 -32.15
C LEU A 112 -14.03 6.51 -31.68
N LEU A 113 -14.60 6.81 -30.52
CA LEU A 113 -14.55 8.14 -29.92
C LEU A 113 -13.12 8.62 -29.65
N LEU A 114 -12.25 7.75 -29.11
CA LEU A 114 -10.84 8.07 -28.89
C LEU A 114 -10.11 8.35 -30.21
N HIS A 115 -10.36 7.55 -31.24
CA HIS A 115 -9.79 7.76 -32.57
C HIS A 115 -10.23 9.09 -33.20
N MET A 116 -11.52 9.42 -33.11
CA MET A 116 -12.06 10.71 -33.58
C MET A 116 -11.40 11.87 -32.83
N THR A 117 -11.30 11.77 -31.50
CA THR A 117 -10.69 12.80 -30.64
C THR A 117 -9.22 13.02 -31.00
N GLN A 118 -8.44 11.96 -31.21
CA GLN A 118 -7.05 12.03 -31.62
C GLN A 118 -6.89 12.73 -32.98
N LYS A 119 -7.78 12.43 -33.93
CA LYS A 119 -7.79 13.06 -35.26
C LYS A 119 -8.18 14.55 -35.21
N MET A 120 -9.04 14.93 -34.27
CA MET A 120 -9.44 16.32 -34.06
C MET A 120 -8.38 17.15 -33.34
N ALA A 121 -7.65 16.55 -32.40
CA ALA A 121 -6.59 17.22 -31.64
C ALA A 121 -5.27 17.38 -32.42
N GLY A 122 -5.05 16.55 -33.44
CA GLY A 122 -3.88 16.62 -34.32
C GLY A 122 -4.04 17.54 -35.54
N ARG A 123 -5.04 18.43 -35.53
CA ARG A 123 -5.24 19.51 -36.50
C ARG A 123 -4.96 20.84 -35.83
#